data_AF-A0AAD3TU60-F1
#
_entry.id   AF-A0AAD3TU60-F1
#
_cell.length_a   1.000
_cell.length_b   1.000
_cell.length_c   1.000
_cell.angle_alpha   90.00
_cell.angle_beta   90.00
_cell.angle_gamma   90.00
#
_symmetry.space_group_name_H-M   'P 1'
#
loop_
_entity.id
_entity.type
_entity.pdbx_description
1 polymer ?
#
loop_
_entity_poly.entity_id
_entity_poly.type
_entity_poly.pdbx_seq_one_letter_code
_entity_poly.pdbx_strand_id
1 'polypeptide(L)'
;MAAEPKADPIGRLVEALVVRLRRRQIVGSRNVALATAALMQNVVRSMRFNTIEELIDAIRSIGKQLNNANPKEPASGNIVRRIIKLIREEYRAAAAAHLSQSSSMPGTPGPSTPGFATPPSYFNYSPSGGSVPGTPMPRPAPNLSNFVAMRHSRVQFERQGTLLDMSAATSNLFSTPPRVLSSQNHSRQGSICSPTLGEANDMEERERAQFAKQAGKLKPILIQAIDEVIGELETTHEDVARGAKEHIHSGEVILTLGNSRTVEHFLKNAYRERQFSVIVLESAPSFHGQAMAAALASHSIPTLLVPDSSLHAVMPRVTKVIFGAHSVSANGGMFALAGSLACTLAARTHAKPVVVVTGQFKFAPSWNLYHEYDTLDFQGPGPVIGYDHTGGGGGYEGVEVPDPHFDYIRPELVNLYATNDGDHPPSYIYRIIKDVFDDEDLVL
;
A
#
# COMPACT_ATOMS: atom_id res chain seq x y z
N MET A 1 31.67 -8.50 -37.21
CA MET A 1 31.26 -8.31 -35.80
C MET A 1 30.03 -7.42 -35.80
N ALA A 2 28.84 -8.01 -35.67
CA ALA A 2 27.64 -7.24 -35.40
C ALA A 2 27.82 -6.58 -34.02
N ALA A 3 27.65 -5.26 -33.94
CA ALA A 3 27.67 -4.55 -32.67
C ALA A 3 26.55 -5.12 -31.80
N GLU A 4 26.91 -5.64 -30.62
CA GLU A 4 25.91 -5.98 -29.60
C GLU A 4 25.02 -4.75 -29.38
N PRO A 5 23.68 -4.91 -29.34
CA PRO A 5 22.79 -3.79 -29.05
C PRO A 5 23.20 -3.21 -27.69
N LYS A 6 23.38 -1.88 -27.61
CA LYS A 6 23.56 -1.16 -26.34
C LYS A 6 22.39 -1.53 -25.43
N ALA A 7 22.59 -2.50 -24.55
CA ALA A 7 21.51 -3.01 -23.73
C ALA A 7 21.03 -1.90 -22.78
N ASP A 8 19.73 -1.66 -22.79
CA ASP A 8 19.11 -0.68 -21.90
C ASP A 8 19.44 -1.04 -20.44
N PRO A 9 20.07 -0.13 -19.68
CA PRO A 9 20.50 -0.42 -18.31
C PRO A 9 19.32 -0.78 -17.40
N ILE A 10 18.13 -0.23 -17.69
CA ILE A 10 16.88 -0.53 -16.99
C ILE A 10 16.43 -1.97 -17.28
N GLY A 11 16.47 -2.40 -18.54
CA GLY A 11 16.09 -3.76 -18.94
C GLY A 11 16.93 -4.82 -18.20
N ARG A 12 18.23 -4.57 -18.05
CA ARG A 12 19.12 -5.43 -17.26
C ARG A 12 18.73 -5.51 -15.78
N LEU A 13 18.29 -4.40 -15.17
CA LEU A 13 17.84 -4.39 -13.77
C LEU A 13 16.52 -5.16 -13.60
N VAL A 14 15.59 -5.02 -14.54
CA VAL A 14 14.33 -5.76 -14.56
C VAL A 14 14.61 -7.26 -14.69
N GLU A 15 15.40 -7.66 -15.68
CA GLU A 15 15.79 -9.06 -15.90
C GLU A 15 16.51 -9.64 -14.67
N ALA A 16 17.42 -8.89 -14.06
CA ALA A 16 18.11 -9.31 -12.86
C ALA A 16 17.12 -9.59 -11.71
N LEU A 17 16.14 -8.69 -11.49
CA LEU A 17 15.11 -8.92 -10.46
C LEU A 17 14.21 -10.11 -10.80
N VAL A 18 13.77 -10.24 -12.05
CA VAL A 18 12.97 -11.39 -12.54
C VAL A 18 13.69 -12.71 -12.29
N VAL A 19 14.99 -12.80 -12.62
CA VAL A 19 15.78 -14.01 -12.38
C VAL A 19 15.89 -14.31 -10.88
N ARG A 20 16.11 -13.29 -10.05
CA ARG A 20 16.17 -13.44 -8.59
C ARG A 20 14.84 -13.91 -8.00
N LEU A 21 13.71 -13.42 -8.52
CA LEU A 21 12.37 -13.86 -8.11
C LEU A 21 12.09 -15.31 -8.54
N ARG A 22 12.36 -15.67 -9.80
CA ARG A 22 12.19 -17.05 -10.31
C ARG A 22 13.01 -18.07 -9.53
N ARG A 23 14.25 -17.71 -9.16
CA ARG A 23 15.15 -18.56 -8.37
C ARG A 23 14.90 -18.51 -6.86
N ARG A 24 13.85 -17.81 -6.40
CA ARG A 24 13.53 -17.59 -4.97
C ARG A 24 14.74 -17.11 -4.15
N GLN A 25 15.61 -16.29 -4.73
CA GLN A 25 16.79 -15.73 -4.04
C GLN A 25 16.43 -14.56 -3.13
N ILE A 26 15.33 -13.86 -3.43
CA ILE A 26 14.76 -12.84 -2.55
C ILE A 26 13.56 -13.47 -1.87
N VAL A 27 13.73 -13.86 -0.61
CA VAL A 27 12.67 -14.45 0.21
C VAL A 27 12.09 -13.40 1.15
N GLY A 28 10.77 -13.42 1.29
CA GLY A 28 10.01 -12.59 2.21
C GLY A 28 9.35 -11.39 1.55
N SER A 29 8.06 -11.22 1.84
CA SER A 29 7.20 -10.22 1.21
C SER A 29 7.74 -8.79 1.30
N ARG A 30 8.35 -8.39 2.44
CA ARG A 30 8.95 -7.04 2.61
C ARG A 30 10.17 -6.83 1.72
N ASN A 31 11.04 -7.84 1.61
CA ASN A 31 12.24 -7.75 0.80
C ASN A 31 11.89 -7.66 -0.70
N VAL A 32 10.89 -8.44 -1.13
CA VAL A 32 10.34 -8.38 -2.48
C VAL A 32 9.70 -7.02 -2.75
N ALA A 33 8.91 -6.49 -1.81
CA ALA A 33 8.28 -5.18 -1.91
C ALA A 33 9.32 -4.05 -2.05
N LEU A 34 10.34 -4.03 -1.20
CA LEU A 34 11.42 -3.02 -1.24
C LEU A 34 12.22 -3.10 -2.54
N ALA A 35 12.60 -4.30 -2.98
CA ALA A 35 13.32 -4.48 -4.24
C ALA A 35 12.48 -4.02 -5.45
N THR A 36 11.17 -4.28 -5.42
CA THR A 36 10.24 -3.85 -6.47
C THR A 36 10.07 -2.33 -6.47
N ALA A 37 9.87 -1.70 -5.31
CA ALA A 37 9.74 -0.25 -5.19
C ALA A 37 11.01 0.47 -5.67
N ALA A 38 12.19 -0.01 -5.27
CA ALA A 38 13.47 0.53 -5.72
C ALA A 38 13.68 0.39 -7.24
N LEU A 39 13.23 -0.74 -7.84
CA LEU A 39 13.25 -0.90 -9.29
C LEU A 39 12.32 0.12 -9.97
N MET A 40 11.09 0.29 -9.49
CA MET A 40 10.14 1.26 -10.04
C MET A 40 10.66 2.70 -9.95
N GLN A 41 11.31 3.05 -8.84
CA GLN A 41 11.95 4.36 -8.69
C GLN A 41 13.04 4.59 -9.75
N ASN A 42 13.89 3.59 -10.00
CA ASN A 42 14.94 3.65 -11.01
C ASN A 42 14.37 3.77 -12.44
N VAL A 43 13.24 3.10 -12.70
CA VAL A 43 12.48 3.22 -13.96
C VAL A 43 11.98 4.65 -14.14
N VAL A 44 11.25 5.21 -13.17
CA VAL A 44 10.71 6.58 -13.24
C VAL A 44 11.82 7.62 -13.37
N ARG A 45 12.95 7.42 -12.68
CA ARG A 45 14.11 8.31 -12.73
C ARG A 45 14.77 8.35 -14.11
N SER A 46 14.87 7.19 -14.78
CA SER A 46 15.66 7.03 -16.00
C SER A 46 14.82 7.16 -17.27
N MET A 47 13.55 6.75 -17.24
CA MET A 47 12.66 6.72 -18.39
C MET A 47 12.31 8.15 -18.83
N ARG A 48 12.33 8.39 -20.14
CA ARG A 48 11.77 9.60 -20.75
C ARG A 48 10.35 9.28 -21.20
N PHE A 49 9.40 10.09 -20.78
CA PHE A 49 7.99 9.97 -21.16
C PHE A 49 7.45 11.35 -21.49
N ASN A 50 6.58 11.43 -22.50
CA ASN A 50 5.93 12.67 -22.88
C ASN A 50 4.53 12.79 -22.27
N THR A 51 3.86 11.65 -22.09
CA THR A 51 2.54 11.55 -21.45
C THR A 51 2.62 10.64 -20.23
N ILE A 52 1.68 10.79 -19.30
CA ILE A 52 1.67 9.99 -18.08
C ILE A 52 1.26 8.54 -18.36
N GLU A 53 0.43 8.34 -19.38
CA GLU A 53 -0.04 7.05 -19.86
C GLU A 53 1.14 6.19 -20.36
N GLU A 54 2.09 6.79 -21.07
CA GLU A 54 3.31 6.10 -21.53
C GLU A 54 4.13 5.57 -20.35
N LEU A 55 4.21 6.33 -19.25
CA LEU A 55 4.88 5.89 -18.02
C LEU A 55 4.11 4.76 -17.34
N ILE A 56 2.79 4.89 -17.21
CA ILE A 56 1.92 3.88 -16.59
C ILE A 56 2.00 2.57 -17.36
N ASP A 57 1.94 2.60 -18.69
CA ASP A 57 2.02 1.40 -19.53
C ASP A 57 3.38 0.71 -19.41
N ALA A 58 4.47 1.46 -19.33
CA ALA A 58 5.79 0.89 -19.08
C ALA A 58 5.89 0.23 -17.70
N ILE A 59 5.40 0.88 -16.65
CA ILE A 59 5.36 0.32 -15.29
C ILE A 59 4.48 -0.93 -15.24
N ARG A 60 3.32 -0.92 -15.90
CA ARG A 60 2.41 -2.06 -16.01
C ARG A 60 3.08 -3.24 -16.72
N SER A 61 3.76 -2.99 -17.84
CA SER A 61 4.51 -4.03 -18.58
C SER A 61 5.60 -4.68 -17.71
N ILE A 62 6.37 -3.89 -16.96
CA ILE A 62 7.37 -4.42 -16.02
C ILE A 62 6.69 -5.19 -14.88
N GLY A 63 5.59 -4.66 -14.32
CA GLY A 63 4.80 -5.32 -13.30
C GLY A 63 4.29 -6.69 -13.72
N LYS A 64 3.81 -6.80 -14.96
CA LYS A 64 3.39 -8.08 -15.55
C LYS A 64 4.54 -9.08 -15.63
N GLN A 65 5.74 -8.64 -16.02
CA GLN A 65 6.92 -9.50 -16.05
C GLN A 65 7.31 -9.99 -14.64
N LEU A 66 7.25 -9.11 -13.63
CA LEU A 66 7.56 -9.46 -12.23
C LEU A 66 6.51 -10.41 -11.65
N ASN A 67 5.22 -10.15 -11.88
CA ASN A 67 4.14 -11.01 -11.40
C ASN A 67 4.19 -12.39 -12.04
N ASN A 68 4.52 -12.48 -13.34
CA ASN A 68 4.72 -13.75 -14.03
C ASN A 68 6.02 -14.48 -13.60
N ALA A 69 6.99 -13.76 -13.03
CA ALA A 69 8.22 -14.36 -12.53
C ALA A 69 7.99 -15.17 -11.25
N ASN A 70 7.13 -14.67 -10.37
CA ASN A 70 6.72 -15.38 -9.17
C ASN A 70 5.28 -14.96 -8.77
N PRO A 71 4.25 -15.63 -9.31
CA PRO A 71 2.85 -15.30 -9.01
C PRO A 71 2.46 -15.57 -7.55
N LYS A 72 3.31 -16.27 -6.79
CA LYS A 72 3.12 -16.57 -5.38
C LYS A 72 3.57 -15.47 -4.44
N GLU A 73 4.27 -14.47 -4.95
CA GLU A 73 4.67 -13.29 -4.19
C GLU A 73 3.87 -12.06 -4.64
N PRO A 74 2.59 -11.94 -4.22
CA PRO A 74 1.71 -10.86 -4.67
C PRO A 74 2.19 -9.48 -4.23
N ALA A 75 3.05 -9.41 -3.20
CA ALA A 75 3.66 -8.17 -2.74
C ALA A 75 4.32 -7.38 -3.89
N SER A 76 4.98 -8.05 -4.84
CA SER A 76 5.57 -7.40 -6.02
C SER A 76 4.52 -6.67 -6.87
N GLY A 77 3.44 -7.37 -7.26
CA GLY A 77 2.34 -6.79 -8.02
C GLY A 77 1.57 -5.74 -7.24
N ASN A 78 1.38 -5.92 -5.93
CA ASN A 78 0.70 -4.95 -5.07
C ASN A 78 1.46 -3.63 -5.02
N ILE A 79 2.79 -3.66 -4.87
CA ILE A 79 3.61 -2.45 -4.92
C ILE A 79 3.50 -1.76 -6.27
N VAL A 80 3.51 -2.51 -7.38
CA VAL A 80 3.34 -1.92 -8.71
C VAL A 80 2.00 -1.20 -8.85
N ARG A 81 0.90 -1.86 -8.47
CA ARG A 81 -0.45 -1.25 -8.51
C ARG A 81 -0.55 -0.01 -7.64
N ARG A 82 0.03 -0.06 -6.44
CA ARG A 82 0.07 1.08 -5.52
C ARG A 82 0.82 2.26 -6.13
N ILE A 83 1.96 2.00 -6.76
CA ILE A 83 2.75 3.04 -7.44
C ILE A 83 1.98 3.62 -8.64
N ILE A 84 1.30 2.79 -9.44
CA ILE A 84 0.47 3.29 -10.55
C ILE A 84 -0.63 4.21 -10.03
N LYS A 85 -1.37 3.81 -8.99
CA LYS A 85 -2.41 4.65 -8.38
C LYS A 85 -1.84 5.97 -7.87
N LEU A 86 -0.73 5.91 -7.14
CA LEU A 86 -0.04 7.09 -6.61
C LEU A 86 0.40 8.05 -7.71
N ILE A 87 0.89 7.53 -8.84
CA ILE A 87 1.23 8.35 -10.02
C ILE A 87 -0.02 9.03 -10.59
N ARG A 88 -1.16 8.32 -10.70
CA ARG A 88 -2.42 8.91 -11.16
C ARG A 88 -2.92 10.01 -10.22
N GLU A 89 -2.83 9.80 -8.92
CA GLU A 89 -3.28 10.76 -7.90
C GLU A 89 -2.46 12.04 -7.90
N GLU A 90 -1.13 11.93 -7.90
CA GLU A 90 -0.23 13.08 -7.97
C GLU A 90 -0.39 13.83 -9.30
N TYR A 91 -0.61 13.11 -10.41
CA TYR A 91 -0.91 13.74 -11.70
C TYR A 91 -2.25 14.50 -11.68
N ARG A 92 -3.32 13.89 -11.17
CA ARG A 92 -4.65 14.54 -11.03
C ARG A 92 -4.58 15.76 -10.13
N ALA A 93 -3.86 15.68 -9.02
CA ALA A 93 -3.66 16.80 -8.10
C ALA A 93 -2.91 17.95 -8.77
N ALA A 94 -1.84 17.65 -9.51
CA ALA A 94 -1.07 18.65 -10.23
C ALA A 94 -1.88 19.29 -11.38
N ALA A 95 -2.67 18.50 -12.11
CA ALA A 95 -3.54 18.99 -13.17
C ALA A 95 -4.64 19.93 -12.62
N ALA A 96 -5.27 19.57 -11.50
CA ALA A 96 -6.28 20.40 -10.85
C ALA A 96 -5.67 21.72 -10.33
N ALA A 97 -4.46 21.68 -9.76
CA ALA A 97 -3.75 22.87 -9.33
C ALA A 97 -3.44 23.82 -10.50
N HIS A 98 -3.03 23.29 -11.65
CA HIS A 98 -2.75 24.09 -12.84
C HIS A 98 -4.03 24.77 -13.38
N LEU A 99 -5.16 24.06 -13.40
CA LEU A 99 -6.46 24.61 -13.83
C LEU A 99 -6.96 25.71 -12.88
N SER A 100 -6.73 25.56 -11.57
CA SER A 100 -7.09 26.61 -10.60
C SER A 100 -6.26 27.88 -10.79
N GLN A 101 -5.00 27.77 -11.20
CA GLN A 101 -4.10 28.91 -11.43
C GLN A 101 -4.41 29.65 -12.75
N SER A 102 -4.93 28.97 -13.78
CA SER A 102 -5.38 29.63 -15.01
C SER A 102 -6.70 30.39 -14.81
N SER A 103 -7.55 29.97 -13.85
CA SER A 103 -8.84 30.61 -13.55
C SER A 103 -8.77 31.90 -12.70
N SER A 104 -7.62 32.26 -12.13
CA SER A 104 -7.46 33.52 -11.39
C SER A 104 -7.20 34.70 -12.33
N MET A 105 -8.27 35.34 -12.80
CA MET A 105 -8.22 36.67 -13.43
C MET A 105 -7.77 37.75 -12.42
N PRO A 106 -7.11 38.84 -12.85
CA PRO A 106 -6.78 39.97 -11.99
C PRO A 106 -8.06 40.61 -11.46
N GLY A 107 -8.13 40.84 -10.14
CA GLY A 107 -9.29 41.43 -9.50
C GLY A 107 -9.73 42.74 -10.15
N THR A 108 -11.00 42.80 -10.54
CA THR A 108 -11.72 44.05 -10.80
C THR A 108 -11.61 44.97 -9.57
N PRO A 109 -11.26 46.26 -9.71
CA PRO A 109 -11.32 47.19 -8.60
C PRO A 109 -12.77 47.28 -8.13
N GLY A 110 -13.03 46.96 -6.86
CA GLY A 110 -14.35 47.11 -6.26
C GLY A 110 -14.83 48.57 -6.33
N PRO A 111 -16.14 48.82 -6.46
CA PRO A 111 -16.66 50.18 -6.46
C PRO A 111 -16.39 50.83 -5.09
N SER A 112 -15.73 51.98 -5.11
CA SER A 112 -15.48 52.80 -3.93
C SER A 112 -16.80 53.35 -3.38
N THR A 113 -17.24 52.83 -2.24
CA THR A 113 -18.35 53.38 -1.46
C THR A 113 -17.86 54.56 -0.62
N PRO A 114 -18.48 55.74 -0.65
CA PRO A 114 -18.03 56.89 0.14
C PRO A 114 -18.46 56.77 1.61
N GLY A 115 -17.47 56.92 2.50
CA GLY A 115 -17.55 57.53 3.83
C GLY A 115 -18.70 57.18 4.78
N PHE A 116 -18.39 56.43 5.84
CA PHE A 116 -19.03 56.62 7.15
C PHE A 116 -17.98 56.58 8.26
N ALA A 117 -17.95 57.65 9.06
CA ALA A 117 -17.05 57.84 10.18
C ALA A 117 -17.52 57.08 11.42
N THR A 118 -16.59 56.50 12.16
CA THR A 118 -16.79 56.05 13.55
C THR A 118 -15.70 56.65 14.45
N PRO A 119 -16.02 57.09 15.68
CA PRO A 119 -15.22 58.04 16.46
C PRO A 119 -14.05 57.39 17.24
N PRO A 120 -13.05 58.17 17.69
CA PRO A 120 -11.86 57.66 18.37
C PRO A 120 -11.95 57.76 19.90
N SER A 121 -11.35 56.80 20.60
CA SER A 121 -11.25 56.71 22.07
C SER A 121 -10.50 55.41 22.44
N TYR A 122 -9.47 55.27 23.29
CA TYR A 122 -8.67 56.12 24.19
C TYR A 122 -7.38 55.32 24.53
N PHE A 123 -6.23 55.99 24.70
CA PHE A 123 -5.10 55.65 25.61
C PHE A 123 -4.25 54.37 25.31
N ASN A 124 -2.93 54.28 25.56
CA ASN A 124 -1.95 55.16 26.19
C ASN A 124 -0.50 54.70 25.91
N TYR A 125 0.43 55.66 26.04
CA TYR A 125 1.84 55.58 26.45
C TYR A 125 2.95 54.99 25.54
N SER A 126 3.83 55.92 25.15
CA SER A 126 5.26 55.77 24.85
C SER A 126 6.08 55.74 26.18
N PRO A 127 7.38 55.39 26.22
CA PRO A 127 8.39 56.33 25.72
C PRO A 127 9.67 55.76 25.07
N SER A 128 10.24 56.62 24.23
CA SER A 128 11.67 56.94 24.06
C SER A 128 12.65 55.93 23.44
N GLY A 129 13.20 56.35 22.29
CA GLY A 129 14.66 56.42 22.09
C GLY A 129 15.23 55.57 20.94
N GLY A 130 15.79 56.22 19.92
CA GLY A 130 16.76 55.58 19.02
C GLY A 130 16.50 55.77 17.53
N SER A 131 17.09 56.81 16.96
CA SER A 131 17.13 57.17 15.54
C SER A 131 18.18 56.36 14.75
N VAL A 132 17.77 55.65 13.69
CA VAL A 132 18.62 55.30 12.51
C VAL A 132 17.72 55.16 11.27
N PRO A 133 18.08 55.72 10.09
CA PRO A 133 17.25 55.63 8.88
C PRO A 133 17.41 54.28 8.16
N GLY A 134 16.27 53.69 7.79
CA GLY A 134 16.16 52.38 7.16
C GLY A 134 16.52 52.37 5.66
N THR A 135 17.28 51.35 5.27
CA THR A 135 17.42 50.84 3.91
C THR A 135 16.26 49.88 3.59
N PRO A 136 15.73 49.82 2.36
CA PRO A 136 14.63 48.93 2.02
C PRO A 136 15.13 47.50 1.80
N MET A 137 14.59 46.54 2.56
CA MET A 137 14.77 45.09 2.36
C MET A 137 13.97 44.60 1.14
N PRO A 138 14.50 43.66 0.34
CA PRO A 138 13.75 43.02 -0.75
C PRO A 138 12.80 41.93 -0.22
N ARG A 139 11.66 41.78 -0.89
CA ARG A 139 10.67 40.70 -0.65
C ARG A 139 11.31 39.31 -0.87
N PRO A 140 11.04 38.30 -0.03
CA PRO A 140 11.44 36.93 -0.35
C PRO A 140 10.52 36.34 -1.43
N ALA A 141 11.13 35.59 -2.35
CA ALA A 141 10.46 34.73 -3.33
C ALA A 141 9.65 33.61 -2.62
N PRO A 142 8.61 33.05 -3.26
CA PRO A 142 7.81 32.00 -2.64
C PRO A 142 8.61 30.69 -2.59
N ASN A 143 8.90 30.20 -1.38
CA ASN A 143 9.51 28.89 -1.16
C ASN A 143 8.44 27.80 -0.98
N LEU A 144 8.77 26.60 -1.46
CA LEU A 144 8.01 25.34 -1.48
C LEU A 144 7.53 24.82 -0.10
N SER A 145 7.81 25.54 0.98
CA SER A 145 7.50 25.15 2.37
C SER A 145 6.01 25.22 2.72
N ASN A 146 5.16 25.85 1.89
CA ASN A 146 3.71 25.89 2.12
C ASN A 146 2.96 24.62 1.67
N PHE A 147 3.59 23.73 0.91
CA PHE A 147 2.95 22.48 0.47
C PHE A 147 2.89 21.41 1.56
N VAL A 148 3.86 21.39 2.48
CA VAL A 148 3.95 20.38 3.54
C VAL A 148 2.90 20.62 4.65
N ALA A 149 2.54 21.88 4.91
CA ALA A 149 1.55 22.22 5.94
C ALA A 149 0.10 21.81 5.58
N MET A 150 -0.23 21.62 4.29
CA MET A 150 -1.56 21.16 3.85
C MET A 150 -1.74 19.64 3.92
N ARG A 151 -0.67 18.84 4.03
CA ARG A 151 -0.79 17.38 4.16
C ARG A 151 -1.26 16.95 5.56
N HIS A 152 -0.82 17.65 6.62
CA HIS A 152 -1.22 17.32 8.00
C HIS A 152 -2.65 17.76 8.36
N SER A 153 -3.20 18.77 7.69
CA SER A 153 -4.59 19.22 7.93
C SER A 153 -5.64 18.31 7.28
N ARG A 154 -5.27 17.51 6.27
CA ARG A 154 -6.19 16.58 5.59
C ARG A 154 -6.55 15.36 6.46
N VAL A 155 -5.60 14.91 7.30
CA VAL A 155 -5.79 13.77 8.23
C VAL A 155 -6.79 14.07 9.36
N GLN A 156 -7.04 15.36 9.68
CA GLN A 156 -8.02 15.72 10.72
C GLN A 156 -9.47 15.81 10.19
N PHE A 157 -9.68 16.02 8.89
CA PHE A 157 -11.03 16.14 8.32
C PHE A 157 -11.68 14.80 7.93
N GLU A 158 -10.90 13.74 7.71
CA GLU A 158 -11.41 12.39 7.43
C GLU A 158 -11.98 11.68 8.68
N ARG A 159 -11.84 12.26 9.88
CA ARG A 159 -12.40 11.72 11.14
C ARG A 159 -13.89 11.97 11.34
N GLN A 160 -14.58 12.69 10.45
CA GLN A 160 -16.04 12.82 10.48
C GLN A 160 -16.66 12.16 9.26
N GLY A 161 -17.25 10.98 9.49
CA GLY A 161 -17.78 10.09 8.47
C GLY A 161 -18.74 10.79 7.49
N THR A 162 -18.54 10.49 6.21
CA THR A 162 -19.47 10.85 5.14
C THR A 162 -20.07 9.59 4.53
N LEU A 163 -21.39 9.50 4.67
CA LEU A 163 -22.31 8.50 4.10
C LEU A 163 -22.51 8.69 2.58
N LEU A 164 -21.60 9.38 1.88
CA LEU A 164 -21.85 9.96 0.54
C LEU A 164 -21.13 9.27 -0.62
N ASP A 165 -20.23 8.32 -0.38
CA ASP A 165 -19.43 7.71 -1.47
C ASP A 165 -20.07 6.52 -2.21
N MET A 166 -21.31 6.15 -1.88
CA MET A 166 -22.10 5.21 -2.70
C MET A 166 -22.68 5.84 -3.97
N SER A 167 -22.53 7.15 -4.15
CA SER A 167 -23.11 7.94 -5.26
C SER A 167 -22.32 7.83 -6.58
N ALA A 168 -21.02 7.55 -6.54
CA ALA A 168 -20.17 7.61 -7.76
C ALA A 168 -20.44 6.46 -8.75
N ALA A 169 -20.74 5.25 -8.27
CA ALA A 169 -20.99 4.10 -9.16
C ALA A 169 -22.41 4.10 -9.75
N THR A 170 -23.39 4.65 -9.02
CA THR A 170 -24.80 4.72 -9.44
C THR A 170 -25.10 5.95 -10.29
N SER A 171 -24.33 7.05 -10.15
CA SER A 171 -24.47 8.25 -10.98
C SER A 171 -23.99 8.05 -12.42
N ASN A 172 -23.04 7.14 -12.66
CA ASN A 172 -22.57 6.78 -14.00
C ASN A 172 -23.62 6.06 -14.87
N LEU A 173 -24.73 5.57 -14.28
CA LEU A 173 -25.86 5.02 -15.05
C LEU A 173 -26.73 6.12 -15.69
N PHE A 174 -26.60 7.37 -15.26
CA PHE A 174 -27.39 8.51 -15.72
C PHE A 174 -26.58 9.55 -16.52
N SER A 175 -25.30 9.31 -16.79
CA SER A 175 -24.50 10.21 -17.64
C SER A 175 -24.76 9.94 -19.13
N THR A 176 -25.01 11.00 -19.91
CA THR A 176 -25.36 10.88 -21.33
C THR A 176 -24.11 10.65 -22.19
N PRO A 177 -24.13 9.72 -23.17
CA PRO A 177 -23.01 9.52 -24.09
C PRO A 177 -22.84 10.72 -25.04
N PRO A 178 -21.62 10.98 -25.57
CA PRO A 178 -21.39 12.11 -26.46
C PRO A 178 -22.13 11.92 -27.78
N ARG A 179 -22.97 12.90 -28.13
CA ARG A 179 -23.87 12.87 -29.28
C ARG A 179 -23.11 13.29 -30.55
N VAL A 180 -22.81 12.35 -31.44
CA VAL A 180 -22.30 12.65 -32.78
C VAL A 180 -23.46 13.23 -33.60
N LEU A 181 -23.39 14.51 -33.98
CA LEU A 181 -24.39 15.15 -34.83
C LEU A 181 -23.75 15.77 -36.07
N SER A 182 -24.29 15.35 -37.20
CA SER A 182 -24.02 15.73 -38.58
C SER A 182 -24.39 17.17 -38.91
N SER A 183 -23.60 17.75 -39.81
CA SER A 183 -23.74 19.06 -40.45
C SER A 183 -25.15 19.42 -40.92
N GLN A 184 -25.59 20.65 -40.61
CA GLN A 184 -26.35 21.51 -41.54
C GLN A 184 -26.21 22.99 -41.15
N ASN A 185 -25.87 23.80 -42.16
CA ASN A 185 -25.71 25.26 -42.10
C ASN A 185 -27.07 25.97 -41.97
N HIS A 186 -27.14 27.03 -41.15
CA HIS A 186 -27.77 28.30 -41.55
C HIS A 186 -27.28 29.47 -40.70
N SER A 187 -27.12 30.60 -41.39
CA SER A 187 -26.51 31.86 -40.96
C SER A 187 -27.50 32.87 -40.38
N ARG A 188 -27.15 33.57 -39.28
CA ARG A 188 -26.93 35.05 -39.21
C ARG A 188 -27.14 35.65 -37.79
N GLN A 189 -26.23 36.59 -37.49
CA GLN A 189 -26.36 37.82 -36.68
C GLN A 189 -26.27 37.75 -35.13
N GLY A 190 -25.04 37.96 -34.65
CA GLY A 190 -24.65 39.13 -33.84
C GLY A 190 -25.33 39.36 -32.50
N SER A 191 -24.76 38.80 -31.42
CA SER A 191 -24.87 39.31 -30.06
C SER A 191 -23.62 38.95 -29.25
N ILE A 192 -23.27 39.82 -28.31
CA ILE A 192 -22.04 39.78 -27.49
C ILE A 192 -22.06 38.52 -26.61
N CYS A 193 -21.11 37.60 -26.84
CA CYS A 193 -21.01 36.33 -26.11
C CYS A 193 -20.53 36.54 -24.67
N SER A 194 -21.36 36.12 -23.72
CA SER A 194 -20.89 35.43 -22.51
C SER A 194 -20.57 33.99 -22.91
N PRO A 195 -19.52 33.33 -22.36
CA PRO A 195 -19.12 32.01 -22.83
C PRO A 195 -20.23 31.01 -22.48
N THR A 196 -20.77 30.39 -23.51
CA THR A 196 -21.69 29.25 -23.39
C THR A 196 -20.95 28.04 -22.79
N LEU A 197 -21.65 27.23 -21.98
CA LEU A 197 -21.13 26.05 -21.25
C LEU A 197 -20.32 25.03 -22.11
N GLY A 198 -20.44 25.07 -23.44
CA GLY A 198 -19.63 24.25 -24.35
C GLY A 198 -18.22 24.79 -24.62
N GLU A 199 -18.03 26.11 -24.68
CA GLU A 199 -16.73 26.72 -24.98
C GLU A 199 -15.76 26.68 -23.78
N ALA A 200 -16.31 26.66 -22.57
CA ALA A 200 -15.55 26.42 -21.35
C ALA A 200 -14.96 25.00 -21.33
N ASN A 201 -15.74 23.98 -21.71
CA ASN A 201 -15.26 22.61 -21.81
C ASN A 201 -14.14 22.45 -22.85
N ASP A 202 -14.27 23.09 -24.02
CA ASP A 202 -13.24 23.02 -25.08
C ASP A 202 -11.93 23.72 -24.68
N MET A 203 -12.00 24.80 -23.89
CA MET A 203 -10.82 25.51 -23.36
C MET A 203 -10.13 24.68 -22.28
N GLU A 204 -10.89 24.12 -21.34
CA GLU A 204 -10.36 23.22 -20.31
C GLU A 204 -9.71 21.97 -20.92
N GLU A 205 -10.30 21.39 -21.97
CA GLU A 205 -9.76 20.21 -22.63
C GLU A 205 -8.43 20.50 -23.34
N ARG A 206 -8.30 21.69 -23.94
CA ARG A 206 -7.03 22.15 -24.54
C ARG A 206 -5.97 22.41 -23.47
N GLU A 207 -6.33 23.02 -22.34
CA GLU A 207 -5.39 23.23 -21.22
C GLU A 207 -4.94 21.90 -20.61
N ARG A 208 -5.84 20.92 -20.46
CA ARG A 208 -5.49 19.56 -20.04
C ARG A 208 -4.56 18.87 -21.03
N ALA A 209 -4.80 19.01 -22.33
CA ALA A 209 -3.92 18.47 -23.36
C ALA A 209 -2.54 19.14 -23.39
N GLN A 210 -2.46 20.43 -23.05
CA GLN A 210 -1.19 21.15 -22.89
C GLN A 210 -0.44 20.70 -21.63
N PHE A 211 -1.16 20.49 -20.52
CA PHE A 211 -0.59 19.97 -19.28
C PHE A 211 -0.08 18.52 -19.44
N ALA A 212 -0.81 17.69 -20.18
CA ALA A 212 -0.41 16.32 -20.50
C ALA A 212 0.96 16.27 -21.20
N LYS A 213 1.26 17.24 -22.07
CA LYS A 213 2.58 17.38 -22.72
C LYS A 213 3.70 17.84 -21.78
N GLN A 214 3.35 18.31 -20.58
CA GLN A 214 4.30 18.74 -19.55
C GLN A 214 4.51 17.70 -18.42
N ALA A 215 4.01 16.48 -18.59
CA ALA A 215 4.09 15.42 -17.59
C ALA A 215 5.53 15.17 -17.08
N GLY A 216 6.54 15.35 -17.95
CA GLY A 216 7.96 15.22 -17.57
C GLY A 216 8.43 16.15 -16.44
N LYS A 217 7.76 17.28 -16.19
CA LYS A 217 8.07 18.19 -15.07
C LYS A 217 7.67 17.62 -13.70
N LEU A 218 6.77 16.63 -13.67
CA LEU A 218 6.26 16.02 -12.43
C LEU A 218 7.17 14.92 -11.90
N LYS A 219 8.17 14.48 -12.67
CA LYS A 219 9.16 13.46 -12.27
C LYS A 219 9.71 13.60 -10.83
N PRO A 220 10.20 14.76 -10.36
CA PRO A 220 10.70 14.87 -8.99
C PRO A 220 9.63 14.60 -7.94
N ILE A 221 8.38 15.02 -8.18
CA ILE A 221 7.24 14.77 -7.29
C ILE A 221 6.94 13.26 -7.25
N LEU A 222 6.92 12.61 -8.42
CA LEU A 222 6.69 11.16 -8.51
C LEU A 222 7.81 10.36 -7.81
N ILE A 223 9.08 10.77 -7.96
CA ILE A 223 10.21 10.13 -7.29
C ILE A 223 10.07 10.27 -5.77
N GLN A 224 9.76 11.47 -5.28
CA GLN A 224 9.53 11.72 -3.86
C GLN A 224 8.38 10.87 -3.32
N ALA A 225 7.27 10.77 -4.05
CA ALA A 225 6.12 9.97 -3.63
C ALA A 225 6.45 8.46 -3.58
N ILE A 226 7.33 7.95 -4.47
CA ILE A 226 7.85 6.58 -4.39
C ILE A 226 8.81 6.41 -3.20
N ASP A 227 9.65 7.42 -2.89
CA ASP A 227 10.51 7.40 -1.71
C ASP A 227 9.71 7.32 -0.41
N GLU A 228 8.56 8.00 -0.34
CA GLU A 228 7.62 7.91 0.78
C GLU A 228 7.08 6.47 0.94
N VAL A 229 6.74 5.79 -0.16
CA VAL A 229 6.32 4.37 -0.13
C VAL A 229 7.46 3.47 0.35
N ILE A 230 8.72 3.72 -0.07
CA ILE A 230 9.87 2.94 0.40
C ILE A 230 10.06 3.14 1.90
N GLY A 231 10.01 4.39 2.39
CA GLY A 231 10.13 4.70 3.82
C GLY A 231 9.07 3.99 4.66
N GLU A 232 7.81 3.99 4.20
CA GLU A 232 6.73 3.25 4.87
C GLU A 232 6.98 1.74 4.92
N LEU A 233 7.43 1.13 3.82
CA LEU A 233 7.78 -0.30 3.78
C LEU A 233 8.93 -0.63 4.74
N GLU A 234 9.84 0.31 4.96
CA GLU A 234 10.94 0.14 5.89
C GLU A 234 10.46 0.13 7.34
N THR A 235 9.57 1.06 7.71
CA THR A 235 9.07 1.23 9.10
C THR A 235 7.88 0.33 9.45
N THR A 236 7.27 -0.36 8.47
CA THR A 236 6.02 -1.12 8.65
C THR A 236 6.02 -2.04 9.89
N HIS A 237 7.12 -2.73 10.20
CA HIS A 237 7.18 -3.63 11.36
C HIS A 237 7.10 -2.89 12.70
N GLU A 238 7.72 -1.71 12.79
CA GLU A 238 7.71 -0.87 13.99
C GLU A 238 6.35 -0.21 14.18
N ASP A 239 5.74 0.23 13.07
CA ASP A 239 4.42 0.83 13.07
C ASP A 239 3.34 -0.16 13.56
N VAL A 240 3.36 -1.38 13.03
CA VAL A 240 2.47 -2.46 13.49
C VAL A 240 2.76 -2.82 14.95
N ALA A 241 4.05 -2.87 15.35
CA ALA A 241 4.42 -3.19 16.72
C ALA A 241 3.93 -2.14 17.74
N ARG A 242 3.70 -0.88 17.33
CA ARG A 242 3.16 0.18 18.19
C ARG A 242 1.76 -0.16 18.73
N GLY A 243 0.93 -0.85 17.94
CA GLY A 243 -0.40 -1.31 18.32
C GLY A 243 -0.41 -2.52 19.28
N ALA A 244 0.74 -3.13 19.55
CA ALA A 244 0.80 -4.39 20.31
C ALA A 244 0.30 -4.27 21.76
N LYS A 245 0.52 -3.11 22.38
CA LYS A 245 0.08 -2.83 23.76
C LYS A 245 -1.44 -2.86 23.92
N GLU A 246 -2.20 -2.60 22.85
CA GLU A 246 -3.67 -2.53 22.92
C GLU A 246 -4.29 -3.93 22.86
N HIS A 247 -3.56 -4.90 22.29
CA HIS A 247 -4.04 -6.25 22.02
C HIS A 247 -3.63 -7.29 23.06
N ILE A 248 -2.43 -7.14 23.64
CA ILE A 248 -1.83 -8.14 24.53
C ILE A 248 -1.89 -7.62 25.97
N HIS A 249 -2.46 -8.40 26.89
CA HIS A 249 -2.52 -8.05 28.31
C HIS A 249 -1.57 -8.91 29.17
N SER A 250 -1.25 -8.43 30.37
CA SER A 250 -0.40 -9.19 31.31
C SER A 250 -1.09 -10.48 31.76
N GLY A 251 -0.33 -11.57 31.84
CA GLY A 251 -0.84 -12.90 32.20
C GLY A 251 -1.54 -13.66 31.07
N GLU A 252 -1.57 -13.11 29.85
CA GLU A 252 -2.10 -13.82 28.68
C GLU A 252 -1.17 -14.94 28.21
N VAL A 253 -1.77 -15.93 27.53
CA VAL A 253 -1.06 -17.04 26.88
C VAL A 253 -1.34 -16.96 25.38
N ILE A 254 -0.36 -16.47 24.63
CA ILE A 254 -0.48 -16.21 23.19
C ILE A 254 -0.03 -17.44 22.42
N LEU A 255 -0.81 -17.89 21.45
CA LEU A 255 -0.39 -18.94 20.50
C LEU A 255 0.06 -18.32 19.19
N THR A 256 1.21 -18.72 18.67
CA THR A 256 1.72 -18.32 17.35
C THR A 256 2.23 -19.52 16.55
N LEU A 257 2.36 -19.35 15.24
CA LEU A 257 2.78 -20.41 14.32
C LEU A 257 3.91 -19.92 13.40
N GLY A 258 4.94 -20.74 13.24
CA GLY A 258 6.04 -20.49 12.33
C GLY A 258 6.90 -19.28 12.74
N ASN A 259 7.51 -18.64 11.75
CA ASN A 259 8.34 -17.45 11.95
C ASN A 259 7.84 -16.28 11.10
N SER A 260 7.18 -15.32 11.75
CA SER A 260 6.80 -14.05 11.16
C SER A 260 7.55 -12.92 11.85
N ARG A 261 8.41 -12.22 11.10
CA ARG A 261 9.16 -11.06 11.60
C ARG A 261 8.23 -9.96 12.15
N THR A 262 7.07 -9.75 11.53
CA THR A 262 6.10 -8.75 12.01
C THR A 262 5.54 -9.14 13.38
N VAL A 263 5.20 -10.43 13.57
CA VAL A 263 4.72 -10.94 14.86
C VAL A 263 5.83 -10.94 15.91
N GLU A 264 7.06 -11.25 15.52
CA GLU A 264 8.24 -11.20 16.40
C GLU A 264 8.43 -9.80 16.99
N HIS A 265 8.45 -8.77 16.13
CA HIS A 265 8.54 -7.38 16.56
C HIS A 265 7.34 -6.96 17.41
N PHE A 266 6.14 -7.40 17.04
CA PHE A 266 4.91 -7.13 17.79
C PHE A 266 4.96 -7.68 19.22
N LEU A 267 5.35 -8.95 19.40
CA LEU A 267 5.48 -9.59 20.71
C LEU A 267 6.63 -8.98 21.52
N LYS A 268 7.78 -8.71 20.90
CA LYS A 268 8.92 -8.07 21.58
C LYS A 268 8.58 -6.68 22.09
N ASN A 269 7.82 -5.90 21.31
CA ASN A 269 7.41 -4.57 21.74
C ASN A 269 6.38 -4.62 22.87
N ALA A 270 5.39 -5.52 22.80
CA ALA A 270 4.42 -5.72 23.88
C ALA A 270 5.08 -6.15 25.20
N TYR A 271 6.13 -6.98 25.13
CA TYR A 271 6.79 -7.52 26.33
C TYR A 271 7.55 -6.46 27.15
N ARG A 272 7.88 -5.31 26.54
CA ARG A 272 8.50 -4.18 27.25
C ARG A 272 7.60 -3.62 28.34
N GLU A 273 6.28 -3.66 28.13
CA GLU A 273 5.29 -3.10 29.04
C GLU A 273 4.52 -4.17 29.82
N ARG A 274 4.35 -5.38 29.24
CA ARG A 274 3.43 -6.40 29.75
C ARG A 274 4.08 -7.77 29.78
N GLN A 275 3.91 -8.48 30.88
CA GLN A 275 4.48 -9.82 31.06
C GLN A 275 3.44 -10.87 30.67
N PHE A 276 3.74 -11.69 29.67
CA PHE A 276 2.85 -12.75 29.14
C PHE A 276 3.68 -13.94 28.65
N SER A 277 3.03 -15.08 28.39
CA SER A 277 3.69 -16.28 27.88
C SER A 277 3.29 -16.55 26.42
N VAL A 278 4.20 -17.11 25.63
CA VAL A 278 3.97 -17.42 24.22
C VAL A 278 4.16 -18.91 23.98
N ILE A 279 3.18 -19.55 23.37
CA ILE A 279 3.26 -20.90 22.83
C ILE A 279 3.57 -20.77 21.33
N VAL A 280 4.67 -21.33 20.88
CA VAL A 280 5.13 -21.31 19.49
C VAL A 280 4.97 -22.71 18.91
N LEU A 281 4.20 -22.80 17.83
CA LEU A 281 4.10 -24.01 17.03
C LEU A 281 5.28 -24.07 16.04
N GLU A 282 5.90 -25.24 15.92
CA GLU A 282 7.13 -25.38 15.14
C GLU A 282 6.91 -25.26 13.61
N SER A 283 5.70 -25.53 13.10
CA SER A 283 5.38 -25.53 11.66
C SER A 283 6.22 -26.55 10.88
N ALA A 284 6.04 -27.83 11.22
CA ALA A 284 6.52 -28.94 10.41
C ALA A 284 5.84 -28.90 9.03
N PRO A 285 6.56 -29.13 7.93
CA PRO A 285 7.90 -29.71 7.82
C PRO A 285 9.07 -28.70 7.82
N SER A 286 8.82 -27.39 7.81
CA SER A 286 9.88 -26.38 7.69
C SER A 286 10.56 -26.01 9.01
N PHE A 287 9.93 -26.30 10.16
CA PHE A 287 10.43 -26.04 11.51
C PHE A 287 10.81 -24.57 11.80
N HIS A 288 10.24 -23.62 11.05
CA HIS A 288 10.55 -22.20 11.20
C HIS A 288 10.24 -21.66 12.61
N GLY A 289 9.27 -22.25 13.31
CA GLY A 289 8.90 -21.84 14.66
C GLY A 289 10.02 -22.00 15.70
N GLN A 290 10.98 -22.89 15.47
CA GLN A 290 12.15 -23.04 16.35
C GLN A 290 13.00 -21.76 16.37
N ALA A 291 13.19 -21.12 15.21
CA ALA A 291 13.91 -19.85 15.11
C ALA A 291 13.16 -18.71 15.81
N MET A 292 11.83 -18.69 15.71
CA MET A 292 10.97 -17.73 16.42
C MET A 292 11.06 -17.91 17.94
N ALA A 293 10.99 -19.15 18.43
CA ALA A 293 11.13 -19.47 19.84
C ALA A 293 12.50 -19.02 20.39
N ALA A 294 13.59 -19.28 19.67
CA ALA A 294 14.93 -18.81 20.04
C ALA A 294 15.00 -17.27 20.06
N ALA A 295 14.41 -16.60 19.08
CA ALA A 295 14.38 -15.15 18.99
C ALA A 295 13.61 -14.50 20.16
N LEU A 296 12.48 -15.10 20.58
CA LEU A 296 11.71 -14.63 21.74
C LEU A 296 12.40 -14.96 23.07
N ALA A 297 13.01 -16.14 23.19
CA ALA A 297 13.77 -16.54 24.38
C ALA A 297 14.96 -15.60 24.64
N SER A 298 15.65 -15.15 23.58
CA SER A 298 16.73 -14.16 23.71
C SER A 298 16.27 -12.81 24.30
N HIS A 299 14.97 -12.51 24.21
CA HIS A 299 14.35 -11.30 24.77
C HIS A 299 13.66 -11.57 26.11
N SER A 300 14.01 -12.68 26.79
CA SER A 300 13.48 -13.09 28.09
C SER A 300 11.97 -13.33 28.14
N ILE A 301 11.34 -13.60 26.98
CA ILE A 301 9.91 -13.92 26.90
C ILE A 301 9.72 -15.41 27.24
N PRO A 302 8.84 -15.78 28.19
CA PRO A 302 8.50 -17.17 28.48
C PRO A 302 7.89 -17.82 27.24
N THR A 303 8.66 -18.71 26.61
CA THR A 303 8.27 -19.35 25.35
C THR A 303 8.21 -20.87 25.51
N LEU A 304 7.15 -21.47 24.98
CA LEU A 304 6.97 -22.92 24.94
C LEU A 304 6.90 -23.36 23.48
N LEU A 305 7.85 -24.17 23.05
CA LEU A 305 7.83 -24.80 21.72
C LEU A 305 6.95 -26.05 21.79
N VAL A 306 5.99 -26.16 20.87
CA VAL A 306 5.01 -27.26 20.82
C VAL A 306 4.92 -27.81 19.40
N PRO A 307 4.88 -29.14 19.20
CA PRO A 307 4.66 -29.72 17.89
C PRO A 307 3.23 -29.47 17.41
N ASP A 308 3.04 -29.33 16.10
CA ASP A 308 1.74 -28.99 15.51
C ASP A 308 0.66 -30.05 15.81
N SER A 309 1.05 -31.31 16.01
CA SER A 309 0.16 -32.40 16.42
C SER A 309 -0.50 -32.19 17.80
N SER A 310 0.18 -31.45 18.69
CA SER A 310 -0.29 -31.17 20.05
C SER A 310 -1.11 -29.89 20.15
N LEU A 311 -1.36 -29.21 19.02
CA LEU A 311 -2.13 -27.97 18.90
C LEU A 311 -3.45 -28.01 19.68
N HIS A 312 -4.28 -29.04 19.45
CA HIS A 312 -5.60 -29.12 20.06
C HIS A 312 -5.53 -29.36 21.58
N ALA A 313 -4.46 -30.00 22.06
CA ALA A 313 -4.26 -30.27 23.48
C ALA A 313 -3.85 -28.99 24.25
N VAL A 314 -3.12 -28.08 23.61
CA VAL A 314 -2.69 -26.81 24.24
C VAL A 314 -3.72 -25.69 24.09
N MET A 315 -4.60 -25.77 23.08
CA MET A 315 -5.59 -24.72 22.76
C MET A 315 -6.49 -24.27 23.94
N PRO A 316 -6.96 -25.15 24.85
CA PRO A 316 -7.78 -24.72 25.98
C PRO A 316 -7.10 -23.67 26.89
N ARG A 317 -5.77 -23.74 27.01
CA ARG A 317 -4.95 -22.84 27.84
C ARG A 317 -4.63 -21.51 27.15
N VAL A 318 -4.74 -21.46 25.83
CA VAL A 318 -4.46 -20.26 25.04
C VAL A 318 -5.55 -19.23 25.26
N THR A 319 -5.19 -17.96 25.40
CA THR A 319 -6.15 -16.85 25.51
C THR A 319 -6.48 -16.28 24.14
N LYS A 320 -5.48 -16.14 23.27
CA LYS A 320 -5.64 -15.62 21.90
C LYS A 320 -4.57 -16.19 20.96
N VAL A 321 -4.92 -16.23 19.68
CA VAL A 321 -4.02 -16.69 18.62
C VAL A 321 -3.54 -15.49 17.82
N ILE A 322 -2.22 -15.37 17.64
CA ILE A 322 -1.58 -14.30 16.88
C ILE A 322 -0.61 -14.92 15.87
N PHE A 323 -0.85 -14.69 14.58
CA PHE A 323 0.09 -15.07 13.52
C PHE A 323 0.11 -14.04 12.38
N GLY A 324 1.08 -14.19 11.48
CA GLY A 324 1.23 -13.31 10.33
C GLY A 324 0.58 -13.87 9.08
N ALA A 325 0.25 -13.00 8.13
CA ALA A 325 -0.18 -13.38 6.80
C ALA A 325 0.98 -13.31 5.80
N HIS A 326 0.92 -14.16 4.78
CA HIS A 326 1.72 -14.01 3.57
C HIS A 326 1.04 -13.05 2.59
N SER A 327 -0.27 -13.20 2.37
CA SER A 327 -1.08 -12.26 1.61
C SER A 327 -2.54 -12.26 2.09
N VAL A 328 -3.21 -11.11 2.00
CA VAL A 328 -4.64 -10.96 2.32
C VAL A 328 -5.39 -10.67 1.03
N SER A 329 -6.44 -11.43 0.74
CA SER A 329 -7.26 -11.32 -0.46
C SER A 329 -8.40 -10.29 -0.29
N ALA A 330 -8.99 -9.85 -1.40
CA ALA A 330 -10.05 -8.84 -1.38
C ALA A 330 -11.37 -9.28 -0.72
N ASN A 331 -11.60 -10.59 -0.62
CA ASN A 331 -12.70 -11.17 0.15
C ASN A 331 -12.47 -11.15 1.67
N GLY A 332 -11.31 -10.67 2.14
CA GLY A 332 -10.92 -10.67 3.55
C GLY A 332 -10.33 -11.99 4.05
N GLY A 333 -10.22 -13.01 3.19
CA GLY A 333 -9.46 -14.23 3.47
C GLY A 333 -7.95 -13.98 3.34
N MET A 334 -7.14 -14.93 3.80
CA MET A 334 -5.68 -14.80 3.72
C MET A 334 -4.98 -16.10 3.38
N PHE A 335 -3.77 -15.96 2.85
CA PHE A 335 -2.78 -17.03 2.76
C PHE A 335 -1.77 -16.86 3.88
N ALA A 336 -1.52 -17.92 4.62
CA ALA A 336 -0.55 -17.99 5.70
C ALA A 336 0.25 -19.29 5.58
N LEU A 337 1.27 -19.47 6.43
CA LEU A 337 2.11 -20.67 6.40
C LEU A 337 1.27 -21.94 6.62
N ALA A 338 1.69 -23.07 6.04
CA ALA A 338 1.06 -24.36 6.27
C ALA A 338 0.88 -24.68 7.76
N GLY A 339 -0.29 -25.22 8.12
CA GLY A 339 -0.71 -25.46 9.50
C GLY A 339 -1.51 -24.30 10.11
N SER A 340 -1.50 -23.11 9.50
CA SER A 340 -2.27 -21.97 10.01
C SER A 340 -3.78 -22.21 9.93
N LEU A 341 -4.27 -22.94 8.93
CA LEU A 341 -5.69 -23.30 8.84
C LEU A 341 -6.10 -24.22 10.00
N ALA A 342 -5.30 -25.24 10.30
CA ALA A 342 -5.55 -26.15 11.42
C ALA A 342 -5.55 -25.40 12.76
N CYS A 343 -4.58 -24.49 12.95
CA CYS A 343 -4.51 -23.60 14.11
C CYS A 343 -5.77 -22.75 14.27
N THR A 344 -6.21 -22.11 13.17
CA THR A 344 -7.39 -21.24 13.17
C THR A 344 -8.69 -22.02 13.41
N LEU A 345 -8.81 -23.21 12.81
CA LEU A 345 -9.96 -24.10 13.06
C LEU A 345 -10.01 -24.55 14.51
N ALA A 346 -8.87 -24.94 15.10
CA ALA A 346 -8.79 -25.28 16.51
C ALA A 346 -9.15 -24.09 17.40
N ALA A 347 -8.65 -22.89 17.08
CA ALA A 347 -9.01 -21.66 17.82
C ALA A 347 -10.52 -21.42 17.81
N ARG A 348 -11.16 -21.58 16.64
CA ARG A 348 -12.62 -21.46 16.51
C ARG A 348 -13.37 -22.49 17.33
N THR A 349 -12.93 -23.76 17.35
CA THR A 349 -13.58 -24.79 18.18
C THR A 349 -13.52 -24.50 19.68
N HIS A 350 -12.46 -23.80 20.12
CA HIS A 350 -12.25 -23.40 21.52
C HIS A 350 -12.68 -21.96 21.81
N ALA A 351 -13.41 -21.32 20.88
CA ALA A 351 -13.86 -19.93 20.97
C ALA A 351 -12.75 -18.93 21.33
N LYS A 352 -11.54 -19.14 20.79
CA LYS A 352 -10.39 -18.25 20.97
C LYS A 352 -10.31 -17.25 19.82
N PRO A 353 -10.13 -15.95 20.08
CA PRO A 353 -10.01 -14.95 19.03
C PRO A 353 -8.69 -15.11 18.26
N VAL A 354 -8.77 -14.95 16.94
CA VAL A 354 -7.65 -14.99 16.01
C VAL A 354 -7.35 -13.58 15.51
N VAL A 355 -6.17 -13.09 15.85
CA VAL A 355 -5.65 -11.78 15.44
C VAL A 355 -4.51 -11.98 14.45
N VAL A 356 -4.60 -11.31 13.31
CA VAL A 356 -3.61 -11.42 12.25
C VAL A 356 -2.83 -10.14 12.13
N VAL A 357 -1.51 -10.25 12.23
CA VAL A 357 -0.60 -9.11 12.25
C VAL A 357 0.10 -9.02 10.89
N THR A 358 -0.18 -7.97 10.12
CA THR A 358 0.34 -7.82 8.76
C THR A 358 0.44 -6.36 8.33
N GLY A 359 1.37 -6.06 7.42
CA GLY A 359 1.41 -4.77 6.75
C GLY A 359 0.41 -4.69 5.58
N GLN A 360 -0.07 -3.49 5.28
CA GLN A 360 -1.01 -3.24 4.18
C GLN A 360 -0.45 -3.61 2.81
N PHE A 361 0.87 -3.56 2.61
CA PHE A 361 1.52 -3.94 1.34
C PHE A 361 1.31 -5.41 0.94
N LYS A 362 0.85 -6.27 1.87
CA LYS A 362 0.50 -7.68 1.58
C LYS A 362 -0.94 -7.86 1.09
N PHE A 363 -1.75 -6.80 1.10
CA PHE A 363 -3.15 -6.85 0.65
C PHE A 363 -3.18 -6.90 -0.87
N ALA A 364 -3.80 -7.94 -1.40
CA ALA A 364 -3.91 -8.21 -2.81
C ALA A 364 -5.36 -7.97 -3.28
N PRO A 365 -5.56 -7.26 -4.41
CA PRO A 365 -6.90 -7.02 -4.95
C PRO A 365 -7.59 -8.27 -5.51
N SER A 366 -6.90 -9.41 -5.56
CA SER A 366 -7.45 -10.68 -6.01
C SER A 366 -8.54 -11.19 -5.07
N TRP A 367 -9.71 -11.52 -5.61
CA TRP A 367 -10.90 -11.87 -4.83
C TRP A 367 -10.90 -13.31 -4.30
N ASN A 368 -10.52 -14.29 -5.13
CA ASN A 368 -10.53 -15.70 -4.75
C ASN A 368 -9.42 -16.45 -5.46
N LEU A 369 -8.25 -16.52 -4.84
CA LEU A 369 -7.14 -17.30 -5.37
C LEU A 369 -7.12 -18.73 -4.84
N TYR A 370 -8.06 -19.20 -4.01
CA TYR A 370 -7.88 -20.47 -3.29
C TYR A 370 -7.42 -21.64 -4.18
N HIS A 371 -8.11 -21.87 -5.29
CA HIS A 371 -7.79 -22.97 -6.21
C HIS A 371 -6.48 -22.74 -6.99
N GLU A 372 -6.21 -21.51 -7.42
CA GLU A 372 -4.98 -21.16 -8.15
C GLU A 372 -3.77 -21.07 -7.20
N TYR A 373 -4.01 -20.72 -5.94
CA TYR A 373 -2.97 -20.50 -4.97
C TYR A 373 -2.41 -21.83 -4.47
N ASP A 374 -3.31 -22.73 -4.08
CA ASP A 374 -3.03 -24.06 -3.54
C ASP A 374 -2.35 -24.97 -4.57
N THR A 375 -2.83 -24.98 -5.83
CA THR A 375 -2.32 -25.86 -6.89
C THR A 375 -0.89 -25.57 -7.34
N LEU A 376 -0.34 -24.41 -7.01
CA LEU A 376 0.85 -23.88 -7.66
C LEU A 376 2.00 -23.61 -6.67
N ASP A 377 1.85 -23.81 -5.35
CA ASP A 377 2.94 -23.57 -4.38
C ASP A 377 3.26 -24.79 -3.50
N PHE A 378 3.81 -25.81 -4.16
CA PHE A 378 4.41 -26.95 -3.51
C PHE A 378 5.92 -26.76 -3.41
N GLN A 379 6.48 -27.02 -2.23
CA GLN A 379 7.93 -27.15 -2.06
C GLN A 379 8.38 -28.54 -2.53
N GLY A 380 9.69 -28.70 -2.66
CA GLY A 380 10.27 -30.02 -2.89
C GLY A 380 10.00 -30.94 -1.68
N PRO A 381 10.03 -32.27 -1.86
CA PRO A 381 9.73 -33.22 -0.77
C PRO A 381 10.81 -33.28 0.32
N GLY A 382 11.98 -32.69 0.08
CA GLY A 382 13.15 -32.75 0.96
C GLY A 382 12.89 -32.38 2.43
N PRO A 383 12.13 -31.31 2.76
CA PRO A 383 11.78 -31.00 4.15
C PRO A 383 10.94 -32.08 4.84
N VAL A 384 10.15 -32.85 4.10
CA VAL A 384 9.24 -33.87 4.64
C VAL A 384 9.97 -35.19 4.89
N ILE A 385 10.74 -35.68 3.92
CA ILE A 385 11.37 -37.00 3.94
C ILE A 385 12.87 -36.99 4.27
N GLY A 386 13.49 -35.81 4.35
CA GLY A 386 14.94 -35.67 4.50
C GLY A 386 15.70 -35.95 3.20
N TYR A 387 17.00 -35.62 3.20
CA TYR A 387 17.88 -35.79 2.04
C TYR A 387 18.77 -37.05 2.13
N ASP A 388 18.63 -37.83 3.20
CA ASP A 388 19.56 -38.90 3.56
C ASP A 388 19.34 -40.22 2.77
N HIS A 389 18.32 -40.29 1.91
CA HIS A 389 18.00 -41.47 1.12
C HIS A 389 18.52 -41.40 -0.33
N THR A 390 19.25 -42.44 -0.71
CA THR A 390 20.01 -42.61 -1.95
C THR A 390 19.11 -42.75 -3.19
N GLY A 391 18.85 -41.64 -3.87
CA GLY A 391 18.34 -41.64 -5.24
C GLY A 391 17.48 -40.43 -5.57
N GLY A 392 18.05 -39.43 -6.25
CA GLY A 392 17.38 -38.50 -7.18
C GLY A 392 16.09 -37.74 -6.80
N GLY A 393 15.63 -37.84 -5.55
CA GLY A 393 14.31 -37.37 -5.14
C GLY A 393 13.83 -37.93 -3.79
N GLY A 394 14.57 -38.85 -3.17
CA GLY A 394 14.38 -39.28 -1.77
C GLY A 394 13.08 -40.05 -1.47
N GLY A 395 12.15 -40.13 -2.41
CA GLY A 395 10.89 -40.85 -2.26
C GLY A 395 11.09 -42.35 -2.37
N TYR A 396 10.40 -43.11 -1.52
CA TYR A 396 10.19 -44.54 -1.72
C TYR A 396 9.42 -44.74 -3.03
N GLU A 397 9.80 -45.77 -3.81
CA GLU A 397 9.08 -46.11 -5.04
C GLU A 397 7.59 -46.34 -4.73
N GLY A 398 6.71 -45.59 -5.40
CA GLY A 398 5.26 -45.65 -5.18
C GLY A 398 4.70 -44.69 -4.11
N VAL A 399 5.51 -43.80 -3.53
CA VAL A 399 5.04 -42.78 -2.57
C VAL A 399 5.12 -41.37 -3.19
N GLU A 400 3.96 -40.73 -3.34
CA GLU A 400 3.87 -39.31 -3.69
C GLU A 400 3.91 -38.46 -2.41
N VAL A 401 4.81 -37.48 -2.37
CA VAL A 401 5.01 -36.61 -1.21
C VAL A 401 4.73 -35.15 -1.61
N PRO A 402 3.48 -34.67 -1.48
CA PRO A 402 3.17 -33.26 -1.66
C PRO A 402 3.54 -32.45 -0.41
N ASP A 403 4.19 -31.31 -0.60
CA ASP A 403 4.52 -30.34 0.47
C ASP A 403 3.91 -28.96 0.17
N PRO A 404 2.64 -28.72 0.50
CA PRO A 404 2.02 -27.41 0.30
C PRO A 404 2.63 -26.39 1.27
N HIS A 405 3.09 -25.25 0.75
CA HIS A 405 3.78 -24.25 1.59
C HIS A 405 2.83 -23.33 2.37
N PHE A 406 1.67 -23.04 1.79
CA PHE A 406 0.72 -22.07 2.31
C PHE A 406 -0.67 -22.67 2.45
N ASP A 407 -1.35 -22.28 3.54
CA ASP A 407 -2.75 -22.56 3.77
C ASP A 407 -3.61 -21.34 3.45
N TYR A 408 -4.82 -21.59 2.95
CA TYR A 408 -5.85 -20.57 2.84
C TYR A 408 -6.76 -20.57 4.06
N ILE A 409 -6.93 -19.40 4.66
CA ILE A 409 -7.81 -19.17 5.80
C ILE A 409 -8.97 -18.32 5.33
N ARG A 410 -10.19 -18.85 5.53
CA ARG A 410 -11.42 -18.14 5.20
C ARG A 410 -11.63 -16.92 6.10
N PRO A 411 -12.25 -15.84 5.58
CA PRO A 411 -12.48 -14.60 6.35
C PRO A 411 -13.30 -14.83 7.62
N GLU A 412 -14.21 -15.81 7.66
CA GLU A 412 -15.07 -16.05 8.83
C GLU A 412 -14.30 -16.63 10.03
N LEU A 413 -13.07 -17.12 9.81
CA LEU A 413 -12.22 -17.66 10.86
C LEU A 413 -11.34 -16.61 11.52
N VAL A 414 -11.31 -15.40 10.96
CA VAL A 414 -10.42 -14.31 11.37
C VAL A 414 -11.26 -13.27 12.11
N ASN A 415 -10.77 -12.80 13.26
CA ASN A 415 -11.50 -11.78 14.02
C ASN A 415 -11.00 -10.38 13.69
N LEU A 416 -9.68 -10.20 13.56
CA LEU A 416 -9.06 -8.88 13.45
C LEU A 416 -7.78 -8.91 12.63
N TYR A 417 -7.61 -7.91 11.77
CA TYR A 417 -6.33 -7.60 11.12
C TYR A 417 -5.70 -6.38 11.80
N ALA A 418 -4.58 -6.58 12.47
CA ALA A 418 -3.75 -5.51 13.01
C ALA A 418 -2.73 -5.06 11.96
N THR A 419 -2.89 -3.83 11.47
CA THR A 419 -2.07 -3.24 10.40
C THR A 419 -1.33 -1.99 10.86
N ASN A 420 -0.53 -1.39 9.97
CA ASN A 420 0.24 -0.18 10.26
C ASN A 420 -0.63 1.08 10.40
N ASP A 421 -1.82 1.10 9.80
CA ASP A 421 -2.76 2.23 9.87
C ASP A 421 -3.83 2.05 10.96
N GLY A 422 -3.92 0.83 11.52
CA GLY A 422 -4.86 0.49 12.57
C GLY A 422 -5.43 -0.91 12.41
N ASP A 423 -6.45 -1.18 13.22
CA ASP A 423 -7.08 -2.49 13.27
C ASP A 423 -8.38 -2.53 12.48
N HIS A 424 -8.56 -3.59 11.70
CA HIS A 424 -9.67 -3.72 10.78
C HIS A 424 -10.33 -5.09 10.86
N PRO A 425 -11.68 -5.16 10.85
CA PRO A 425 -12.38 -6.42 10.69
C PRO A 425 -12.23 -6.93 9.24
N PRO A 426 -12.35 -8.25 8.99
CA PRO A 426 -12.26 -8.82 7.64
C PRO A 426 -13.21 -8.19 6.61
N SER A 427 -14.38 -7.73 7.05
CA SER A 427 -15.37 -7.06 6.19
C SER A 427 -14.92 -5.69 5.66
N TYR A 428 -14.01 -5.02 6.37
CA TYR A 428 -13.51 -3.70 6.00
C TYR A 428 -12.35 -3.75 4.99
N ILE A 429 -11.74 -4.92 4.80
CA ILE A 429 -10.57 -5.12 3.93
C ILE A 429 -10.85 -4.71 2.47
N TYR A 430 -12.05 -4.97 1.96
CA TYR A 430 -12.46 -4.53 0.63
C TYR A 430 -12.35 -3.00 0.45
N ARG A 431 -12.72 -2.23 1.48
CA ARG A 431 -12.62 -0.76 1.43
C ARG A 431 -11.17 -0.30 1.40
N ILE A 432 -10.31 -0.89 2.24
CA ILE A 432 -8.87 -0.57 2.23
C ILE A 432 -8.26 -0.87 0.86
N ILE A 433 -8.61 -2.00 0.25
CA ILE A 433 -8.12 -2.36 -1.09
C ILE A 433 -8.59 -1.34 -2.13
N LYS A 434 -9.84 -0.89 -2.06
CA LYS A 434 -10.36 0.15 -2.95
C LYS A 434 -9.69 1.51 -2.72
N ASP A 435 -9.32 1.82 -1.48
CA ASP A 435 -8.61 3.04 -1.11
C ASP A 435 -7.13 2.99 -1.52
N VAL A 436 -6.52 1.81 -1.62
CA VAL A 436 -5.09 1.63 -1.97
C VAL A 436 -4.86 1.31 -3.46
N PHE A 437 -5.81 0.67 -4.14
CA PHE A 437 -5.68 0.24 -5.54
C PHE A 437 -6.72 0.93 -6.44
N ASP A 438 -6.42 0.97 -7.73
CA ASP A 438 -7.33 1.47 -8.76
C ASP A 438 -8.04 0.28 -9.43
N ASP A 439 -9.31 0.45 -9.81
CA ASP A 439 -10.12 -0.60 -10.42
C ASP A 439 -9.56 -1.01 -11.80
N GLU A 440 -8.86 -0.10 -12.49
CA GLU A 440 -8.21 -0.36 -13.77
C GLU A 440 -7.01 -1.33 -13.69
N ASP A 441 -6.33 -1.41 -12.54
CA ASP A 441 -5.07 -2.16 -12.40
C ASP A 441 -5.23 -3.41 -11.53
N LEU A 442 -6.45 -3.88 -11.29
CA LEU A 442 -6.67 -5.15 -10.59
C LEU A 442 -5.95 -6.30 -11.33
N VAL A 443 -5.95 -6.25 -12.67
CA VAL A 443 -5.19 -7.15 -13.55
C VAL A 443 -3.99 -6.40 -14.15
N LEU A 444 -2.79 -6.97 -14.03
CA LEU A 444 -1.53 -6.41 -14.56
C LEU A 444 -1.16 -7.00 -15.93
#